data_AF-A0A3C0RDZ8-F1
#
_entry.id   AF-A0A3C0RDZ8-F1
#
_cell.length_a   1.000
_cell.length_b   1.000
_cell.length_c   1.000
_cell.angle_alpha   90.00
_cell.angle_beta   90.00
_cell.angle_gamma   90.00
#
_symmetry.space_group_name_H-M   'P 1'
#
loop_
_entity.id
_entity.type
_entity.pdbx_description
1 polymer ?
#
loop_
_entity_poly.entity_id
_entity_poly.type
_entity_poly.pdbx_seq_one_letter_code
_entity_poly.pdbx_strand_id
1 'polypeptide(L)'
;MQKTLFSLLCGLTLITAAAQTKKPAVNNASIARPKLVVGIVIDQMRWDFLYRYYDQYKADGGFKRLLGEGFTCENNMIPYAPTITACGHTCAYTGSVPNVHGITGNAWWDSKKMRSVYCSEDNEVETVGSNTAAGKMSPKKILVTT
;
A
#
# COMPACT_ATOMS: atom_id res chain seq x y z
N MET A 1 -54.28 -40.70 22.60
CA MET A 1 -53.93 -39.45 21.89
C MET A 1 -52.44 -39.14 21.82
N GLN A 2 -51.57 -39.60 22.75
CA GLN A 2 -50.13 -39.25 22.71
C GLN A 2 -49.29 -40.01 21.66
N LYS A 3 -49.71 -41.21 21.23
CA LYS A 3 -48.94 -42.01 20.23
C LYS A 3 -49.09 -41.48 18.79
N THR A 4 -50.25 -40.92 18.44
CA THR A 4 -50.51 -40.33 17.12
C THR A 4 -49.81 -38.98 16.92
N LEU A 5 -49.55 -38.24 18.01
CA LEU A 5 -48.85 -36.96 17.94
C LEU A 5 -47.35 -37.12 17.70
N PHE A 6 -46.74 -38.22 18.16
CA PHE A 6 -45.31 -38.50 17.95
C PHE A 6 -45.00 -38.95 16.52
N SER A 7 -45.92 -39.67 15.87
CA SER A 7 -45.77 -40.08 14.46
C SER A 7 -45.88 -38.90 13.48
N LEU A 8 -46.70 -37.88 13.79
CA LEU A 8 -46.77 -36.66 12.96
C LEU A 8 -45.50 -35.81 13.05
N LEU A 9 -44.83 -35.81 14.21
CA LEU A 9 -43.62 -35.02 14.44
C LEU A 9 -42.39 -35.60 13.71
N CYS A 10 -42.30 -36.93 13.59
CA CYS A 10 -41.29 -37.60 12.76
C CYS A 10 -41.55 -37.47 11.24
N GLY A 11 -42.81 -37.34 10.82
CA GLY A 11 -43.15 -37.12 9.41
C GLY A 11 -42.74 -35.72 8.93
N LEU A 12 -42.86 -34.71 9.80
CA LEU A 12 -42.54 -33.32 9.46
C LEU A 12 -41.02 -33.07 9.36
N THR A 13 -40.19 -33.83 10.09
CA THR A 13 -38.71 -33.73 10.03
C THR A 13 -38.10 -34.42 8.81
N LEU A 14 -38.81 -35.37 8.19
CA LEU A 14 -38.34 -36.06 6.98
C LEU A 14 -38.51 -35.23 5.70
N ILE A 15 -39.49 -34.31 5.65
CA ILE A 15 -39.73 -33.47 4.46
C ILE A 15 -38.70 -32.33 4.35
N THR A 16 -38.14 -31.86 5.47
CA THR A 16 -37.10 -30.82 5.46
C THR A 16 -35.72 -31.30 5.02
N ALA A 17 -35.47 -32.61 4.99
CA ALA A 17 -34.18 -33.16 4.55
C ALA A 17 -34.01 -33.19 3.03
N ALA A 18 -35.10 -33.21 2.26
CA ALA A 18 -35.06 -33.31 0.79
C ALA A 18 -34.92 -31.96 0.06
N ALA A 19 -34.93 -30.83 0.79
CA ALA A 19 -34.90 -29.48 0.22
C ALA A 19 -33.51 -28.82 0.21
N GLN A 20 -32.44 -29.55 0.54
CA GLN A 20 -31.08 -29.03 0.39
C GLN A 20 -30.69 -29.02 -1.09
N THR A 21 -31.05 -27.95 -1.79
CA THR A 21 -30.43 -27.59 -3.06
C THR A 21 -28.92 -27.54 -2.84
N LYS A 22 -28.16 -28.28 -3.66
CA LYS A 22 -26.69 -28.19 -3.67
C LYS A 22 -26.33 -26.71 -3.81
N LYS A 23 -25.78 -26.12 -2.75
CA LYS A 23 -25.17 -24.78 -2.80
C LYS A 23 -24.21 -24.81 -3.99
N PRO A 24 -24.39 -23.96 -5.01
CA PRO A 24 -23.49 -23.96 -6.15
C PRO A 24 -22.08 -23.81 -5.60
N ALA A 25 -21.18 -24.71 -6.02
CA ALA A 25 -19.78 -24.59 -5.71
C ALA A 25 -19.37 -23.16 -6.06
N VAL A 26 -18.93 -22.41 -5.06
CA VAL A 26 -18.35 -21.10 -5.28
C VAL A 26 -17.13 -21.38 -6.15
N ASN A 27 -17.25 -21.18 -7.46
CA ASN A 27 -16.11 -21.11 -8.33
C ASN A 27 -15.22 -20.05 -7.69
N ASN A 28 -14.04 -20.45 -7.23
CA ASN A 28 -12.98 -19.55 -6.80
C ASN A 28 -12.54 -18.78 -8.05
N ALA A 29 -13.38 -17.87 -8.54
CA ALA A 29 -13.00 -16.86 -9.49
C ALA A 29 -11.91 -16.07 -8.79
N SER A 30 -10.67 -16.29 -9.22
CA SER A 30 -9.54 -15.53 -8.71
C SER A 30 -9.87 -14.06 -8.93
N ILE A 31 -9.74 -13.26 -7.87
CA ILE A 31 -9.95 -11.81 -7.95
C ILE A 31 -9.06 -11.31 -9.07
N ALA A 32 -9.64 -10.69 -10.10
CA ALA A 32 -8.89 -10.12 -11.20
C ALA A 32 -7.93 -9.06 -10.61
N ARG A 33 -6.63 -9.24 -10.85
CA ARG A 33 -5.57 -8.33 -10.39
C ARG A 33 -4.90 -7.67 -11.57
N PRO A 34 -4.47 -6.39 -11.44
CA PRO A 34 -3.64 -5.77 -12.46
C PRO A 34 -2.33 -6.56 -12.60
N LYS A 35 -1.88 -6.73 -13.85
CA LYS A 35 -0.60 -7.41 -14.14
C LYS A 35 0.61 -6.55 -13.74
N LEU A 36 0.42 -5.23 -13.65
CA LEU A 36 1.43 -4.24 -13.32
C LEU A 36 0.79 -3.11 -12.51
N VAL A 37 1.45 -2.71 -11.43
CA VAL A 37 1.15 -1.51 -10.67
C VAL A 37 2.36 -0.60 -10.76
N VAL A 38 2.16 0.65 -11.18
CA VAL A 38 3.24 1.65 -11.29
C VAL A 38 2.98 2.73 -10.24
N GLY A 39 3.86 2.82 -9.24
CA GLY A 39 3.88 3.92 -8.28
C GLY A 39 4.77 5.04 -8.78
N ILE A 40 4.24 6.26 -8.85
CA ILE A 40 4.96 7.46 -9.29
C ILE A 40 4.89 8.48 -8.17
N VAL A 41 6.05 8.91 -7.67
CA VAL A 41 6.19 10.01 -6.71
C VAL A 41 7.03 11.09 -7.40
N ILE A 42 6.47 12.30 -7.52
CA ILE A 42 7.17 13.45 -8.09
C ILE A 42 7.68 14.27 -6.91
N ASP A 43 9.00 14.27 -6.70
CA ASP A 43 9.60 14.95 -5.54
C ASP A 43 9.30 16.46 -5.59
N GLN A 44 9.01 17.02 -4.43
CA GLN A 44 8.63 18.41 -4.23
C GLN A 44 7.40 18.89 -5.05
N MET A 45 6.58 17.98 -5.59
CA MET A 45 5.38 18.38 -6.31
C MET A 45 4.28 18.81 -5.35
N ARG A 46 3.98 20.11 -5.34
CA ARG A 46 2.81 20.62 -4.65
C ARG A 46 1.53 20.30 -5.41
N TRP A 47 0.47 20.06 -4.68
CA TRP A 47 -0.86 19.77 -5.24
C TRP A 47 -1.34 20.86 -6.23
N ASP A 48 -1.14 22.14 -5.92
CA ASP A 48 -1.61 23.26 -6.75
C ASP A 48 -0.96 23.31 -8.14
N PHE A 49 0.17 22.64 -8.35
CA PHE A 49 0.82 22.60 -9.66
C PHE A 49 -0.06 21.92 -10.73
N LEU A 50 -0.88 20.94 -10.34
CA LEU A 50 -1.81 20.25 -11.25
C LEU A 50 -2.80 21.20 -11.91
N TYR A 51 -3.19 22.26 -11.21
CA TYR A 51 -4.16 23.24 -11.69
C TYR A 51 -3.49 24.52 -12.20
N ARG A 52 -2.44 24.97 -11.51
CA ARG A 52 -1.70 26.19 -11.86
C ARG A 52 -1.09 26.12 -13.26
N TYR A 53 -0.65 24.94 -13.69
CA TYR A 53 -0.04 24.73 -15.00
C TYR A 53 -0.92 23.92 -15.95
N TYR A 54 -2.21 23.78 -15.63
CA TYR A 54 -3.13 22.91 -16.36
C TYR A 54 -3.17 23.21 -17.87
N ASP A 55 -3.22 24.50 -18.23
CA ASP A 55 -3.27 24.93 -19.63
C ASP A 55 -1.97 24.68 -20.39
N GLN A 56 -0.85 24.52 -19.68
CA GLN A 56 0.45 24.19 -20.28
C GLN A 56 0.61 22.69 -20.53
N TYR A 57 -0.22 21.84 -19.92
CA TYR A 57 -0.15 20.40 -20.15
C TYR A 57 -0.74 20.04 -21.51
N LYS A 58 -0.04 19.13 -22.21
CA LYS A 58 -0.52 18.53 -23.46
C LYS A 58 -1.91 17.92 -23.26
N ALA A 59 -2.81 18.16 -24.22
CA ALA A 59 -4.21 17.71 -24.15
C ALA A 59 -4.34 16.17 -24.00
N ASP A 60 -3.45 15.43 -24.66
CA ASP A 60 -3.30 13.96 -24.62
C ASP A 60 -2.19 13.51 -23.65
N GLY A 61 -1.77 14.39 -22.73
CA GLY A 61 -0.67 14.18 -21.80
C GLY A 61 -1.04 13.43 -20.51
N GLY A 62 -0.02 13.00 -19.78
CA GLY A 62 -0.17 12.19 -18.55
C GLY A 62 -1.00 12.87 -17.45
N PHE A 63 -0.72 14.12 -17.10
CA PHE A 63 -1.45 14.80 -16.02
C PHE A 63 -2.94 14.97 -16.34
N LYS A 64 -3.28 15.44 -17.55
CA LYS A 64 -4.69 15.58 -17.98
C LYS A 64 -5.41 14.23 -18.00
N ARG A 65 -4.74 13.17 -18.44
CA ARG A 65 -5.27 11.81 -18.37
C ARG A 65 -5.54 11.35 -16.93
N LEU A 66 -4.57 11.53 -16.02
CA LEU A 66 -4.72 11.13 -14.62
C LEU A 66 -5.86 11.90 -13.92
N LEU A 67 -6.03 13.19 -14.23
CA LEU A 67 -7.09 14.04 -13.68
C LEU A 67 -8.47 13.72 -14.28
N GLY A 68 -8.56 13.41 -15.57
CA GLY A 68 -9.84 13.22 -16.27
C GLY A 68 -10.36 11.78 -16.29
N GLU A 69 -9.48 10.79 -16.30
CA GLU A 69 -9.83 9.36 -16.38
C GLU A 69 -9.53 8.59 -15.09
N GLY A 70 -8.81 9.22 -14.15
CA GLY A 70 -8.41 8.62 -12.88
C GLY A 70 -9.29 9.02 -11.71
N PHE A 71 -8.72 8.88 -10.51
CA PHE A 71 -9.32 9.34 -9.27
C PHE A 71 -8.33 10.26 -8.55
N THR A 72 -8.80 11.40 -8.07
CA THR A 72 -7.97 12.40 -7.39
C THR A 72 -8.36 12.52 -5.92
N CYS A 73 -7.35 12.56 -5.05
CA CYS A 73 -7.53 12.83 -3.63
C CYS A 73 -7.05 14.25 -3.32
N GLU A 74 -7.95 15.23 -3.46
CA GLU A 74 -7.60 16.66 -3.41
C GLU A 74 -7.17 17.15 -2.02
N ASN A 75 -7.64 16.48 -0.96
CA ASN A 75 -7.34 16.83 0.43
C ASN A 75 -6.44 15.78 1.10
N ASN A 76 -5.37 15.40 0.42
CA ASN A 76 -4.37 14.49 0.97
C ASN A 76 -3.26 15.28 1.68
N MET A 77 -3.05 15.00 2.96
CA MET A 77 -2.07 15.72 3.80
C MET A 77 -1.04 14.74 4.36
N ILE A 78 0.19 15.21 4.53
CA ILE A 78 1.26 14.44 5.18
C ILE A 78 1.04 14.51 6.70
N PRO A 79 0.68 13.40 7.39
CA PRO A 79 0.24 13.44 8.78
C PRO A 79 1.41 13.35 9.78
N TYR A 80 2.59 13.87 9.43
CA TYR A 80 3.79 13.82 10.26
C TYR A 80 4.74 14.98 9.93
N ALA A 81 5.71 15.18 10.84
CA ALA A 81 6.86 16.03 10.63
C ALA A 81 8.14 15.24 10.97
N PRO A 82 9.28 15.51 10.29
CA PRO A 82 9.46 16.50 9.21
C PRO A 82 8.98 16.02 7.82
N THR A 83 8.56 16.94 6.94
CA THR A 83 8.09 16.66 5.58
C THR A 83 9.26 16.61 4.58
N ILE A 84 10.04 15.53 4.66
CA ILE A 84 11.28 15.34 3.88
C ILE A 84 11.22 14.07 3.03
N THR A 85 12.08 14.01 2.02
CA THR A 85 12.10 12.96 0.99
C THR A 85 12.06 11.54 1.56
N ALA A 86 13.01 11.15 2.42
CA ALA A 86 13.09 9.78 2.93
C ALA A 86 11.83 9.38 3.71
N CYS A 87 11.35 10.23 4.61
CA CYS A 87 10.10 10.00 5.35
C CYS A 87 8.89 9.87 4.41
N GLY A 88 8.77 10.80 3.45
CA GLY A 88 7.78 10.79 2.36
C GLY A 88 7.65 9.46 1.65
N HIS A 89 8.77 9.00 1.09
CA HIS A 89 8.81 7.78 0.31
C HIS A 89 8.55 6.56 1.19
N THR A 90 9.12 6.48 2.39
CA THR A 90 8.85 5.34 3.28
C THR A 90 7.38 5.28 3.69
N CYS A 91 6.74 6.41 4.03
CA CYS A 91 5.31 6.43 4.39
C CYS A 91 4.42 5.96 3.23
N ALA A 92 4.66 6.46 2.01
CA ALA A 92 3.86 6.14 0.84
C ALA A 92 3.84 4.64 0.50
N TYR A 93 4.94 3.92 0.75
CA TYR A 93 5.07 2.49 0.40
C TYR A 93 4.92 1.53 1.58
N THR A 94 4.89 2.03 2.82
CA THR A 94 4.67 1.18 4.02
C THR A 94 3.28 1.35 4.63
N GLY A 95 2.56 2.43 4.31
CA GLY A 95 1.33 2.79 5.01
C GLY A 95 1.54 3.11 6.50
N SER A 96 2.78 3.37 6.90
CA SER A 96 3.19 3.65 8.29
C SER A 96 3.67 5.10 8.44
N VAL A 97 4.15 5.46 9.63
CA VAL A 97 4.64 6.82 9.97
C VAL A 97 6.08 6.77 10.51
N PRO A 98 6.84 7.89 10.49
CA PRO A 98 8.24 7.92 10.92
C PRO A 98 8.52 7.32 12.29
N ASN A 99 7.61 7.54 13.24
CA ASN A 99 7.70 6.99 14.60
C ASN A 99 7.65 5.45 14.66
N VAL A 100 7.08 4.80 13.64
CA VAL A 100 6.90 3.34 13.60
C VAL A 100 7.88 2.70 12.62
N HIS A 101 8.02 3.24 11.40
CA HIS A 101 8.92 2.68 10.40
C HIS A 101 10.41 3.07 10.59
N GLY A 102 10.72 4.00 11.51
CA GLY A 102 12.08 4.33 11.94
C GLY A 102 12.84 5.35 11.07
N ILE A 103 12.43 5.57 9.83
CA ILE A 103 12.99 6.62 8.96
C ILE A 103 12.47 8.01 9.36
N THR A 104 13.27 8.78 10.12
CA THR A 104 12.90 10.12 10.63
C THR A 104 13.58 11.28 9.89
N GLY A 105 14.44 10.96 8.93
CA GLY A 105 15.43 11.85 8.36
C GLY A 105 15.90 11.35 7.00
N ASN A 106 16.37 12.25 6.12
CA ASN A 106 17.33 11.85 5.07
C ASN A 106 18.65 11.40 5.73
N ALA A 107 18.97 12.00 6.87
CA ALA A 107 19.97 11.52 7.80
C ALA A 107 19.54 11.88 9.23
N TRP A 108 20.09 11.19 10.22
CA TRP A 108 19.86 11.49 11.63
C TRP A 108 21.11 11.20 12.46
N TRP A 109 21.19 11.80 13.64
CA TRP A 109 22.25 11.50 14.60
C TRP A 109 22.03 10.13 15.25
N ASP A 110 23.01 9.24 15.11
CA ASP A 110 23.06 7.96 15.80
C ASP A 110 23.96 8.10 17.04
N SER A 111 23.34 8.07 18.23
CA SER A 111 24.04 8.23 19.51
C SER A 111 24.94 7.05 19.88
N LYS A 112 24.73 5.85 19.30
CA LYS A 112 25.60 4.69 19.53
C LYS A 112 26.87 4.79 18.69
N LYS A 113 26.75 5.32 17.46
CA LYS A 113 27.88 5.52 16.54
C LYS A 113 28.56 6.88 16.68
N MET A 114 27.95 7.81 17.41
CA MET A 114 28.42 9.19 17.61
C MET A 114 28.66 9.92 16.28
N ARG A 115 27.74 9.74 15.32
CA ARG A 115 27.79 10.42 14.02
C ARG A 115 26.41 10.53 13.37
N SER A 116 26.31 11.35 12.33
CA SER A 116 25.18 11.32 11.42
C SER A 116 25.20 10.04 10.56
N VAL A 117 24.04 9.43 10.37
CA VAL A 117 23.81 8.24 9.55
C VAL A 117 22.80 8.58 8.46
N TYR A 118 23.14 8.27 7.21
CA TYR A 118 22.24 8.46 6.07
C TYR A 118 21.17 7.35 6.01
N CYS A 119 19.97 7.68 5.53
CA CYS A 119 18.77 6.86 5.68
C CYS A 119 18.88 5.45 5.07
N SER A 120 19.59 5.31 3.94
CA SER A 120 19.81 4.03 3.28
C SER A 120 21.21 3.49 3.48
N GLU A 121 22.10 4.16 4.22
CA GLU A 121 23.50 3.74 4.38
C GLU A 121 23.62 2.31 4.92
N ASP A 122 24.29 1.45 4.18
CA ASP A 122 24.55 0.08 4.59
C ASP A 122 25.93 -0.39 4.08
N ASN A 123 26.89 -0.45 5.01
CA ASN A 123 28.27 -0.86 4.70
C ASN A 123 28.43 -2.39 4.55
N GLU A 124 27.37 -3.17 4.81
CA GLU A 124 27.40 -4.63 4.69
C GLU A 124 27.00 -5.12 3.30
N VAL A 125 26.56 -4.22 2.42
CA VAL A 125 26.14 -4.56 1.05
C VAL A 125 27.01 -3.88 0.01
N GLU A 126 27.13 -4.53 -1.14
CA GLU A 126 27.79 -3.99 -2.32
C GLU A 126 26.78 -3.99 -3.48
N THR A 127 26.88 -3.02 -4.37
CA THR A 127 25.94 -2.93 -5.50
C THR A 127 26.35 -3.85 -6.63
N VAL A 128 25.37 -4.30 -7.42
CA VAL A 128 25.65 -5.14 -8.59
C VAL A 128 26.07 -4.26 -9.76
N GLY A 129 27.25 -4.53 -10.34
CA GLY A 129 27.74 -3.83 -11.54
C GLY A 129 28.46 -2.51 -11.28
N SER A 130 28.80 -2.18 -10.02
CA SER A 130 29.65 -1.04 -9.68
C SER A 130 30.43 -1.30 -8.39
N ASN A 131 31.60 -0.67 -8.26
CA ASN A 131 32.46 -0.73 -7.06
C ASN A 131 32.51 0.60 -6.30
N THR A 132 31.59 1.52 -6.60
CA THR A 132 31.57 2.84 -5.97
C THR A 132 30.90 2.79 -4.59
N ALA A 133 31.35 3.63 -3.66
CA ALA A 133 30.74 3.74 -2.34
C ALA A 133 29.26 4.19 -2.38
N ALA A 134 28.81 4.79 -3.49
CA ALA A 134 27.40 5.13 -3.72
C ALA A 134 26.48 3.90 -3.73
N GLY A 135 27.03 2.71 -3.98
CA GLY A 135 26.31 1.45 -4.00
C GLY A 135 25.99 0.85 -2.62
N LYS A 136 26.58 1.40 -1.54
CA LYS A 136 26.46 0.88 -0.17
C LYS A 136 25.15 1.33 0.48
N MET A 137 24.03 0.90 -0.11
CA MET A 137 22.69 1.32 0.27
C MET A 137 21.70 0.16 0.31
N SER A 138 20.86 0.09 1.35
CA SER A 138 19.82 -0.93 1.49
C SER A 138 18.62 -0.43 2.30
N PRO A 139 17.46 -1.12 2.26
CA PRO A 139 16.30 -0.79 3.08
C PRO A 139 16.41 -1.26 4.54
N LYS A 140 17.57 -1.77 5.00
CA LYS A 140 17.76 -2.40 6.33
C LYS A 140 17.30 -1.56 7.53
N LYS A 141 17.20 -0.24 7.38
CA LYS A 141 16.77 0.68 8.46
C LYS A 141 15.25 0.85 8.56
N ILE A 142 14.46 0.33 7.62
CA ILE A 142 13.00 0.33 7.70
C ILE A 142 12.58 -0.76 8.70
N LEU A 143 11.86 -0.36 9.75
CA LEU A 143 11.53 -1.25 10.88
C LEU A 143 10.20 -2.01 10.72
N VAL A 144 9.49 -1.79 9.62
CA VAL A 144 8.18 -2.39 9.33
C VAL A 144 8.23 -3.29 8.10
N THR A 145 7.30 -4.24 8.03
CA THR A 145 7.10 -5.07 6.84
C THR A 145 6.29 -4.33 5.79
N THR A 146 6.62 -4.54 4.51
CA THR A 146 5.85 -4.08 3.33
C THR A 146 5.08 -5.23 2.71
#